data_AF-A0A7Y4RIT4-F1
#
_entry.id   AF-A0A7Y4RIT4-F1
#
_cell.length_a   1.000
_cell.length_b   1.000
_cell.length_c   1.000
_cell.angle_alpha   90.00
_cell.angle_beta   90.00
_cell.angle_gamma   90.00
#
_symmetry.space_group_name_H-M   'P 1'
#
loop_
_entity.id
_entity.type
_entity.pdbx_description
1 polymer ?
#
loop_
_entity_poly.entity_id
_entity_poly.type
_entity_poly.pdbx_seq_one_letter_code
_entity_poly.pdbx_strand_id
1 'polypeptide(L)' 'MQRYIVSQFDGNTFVVIDQKEQREFCVCGNYEDWADAKERAEKIAALLNVDE' A
#
# COMPACT_ATOMS: atom_id res chain seq x y z
N MET A 1 -9.38 -12.29 6.44
CA MET A 1 -9.50 -10.92 5.88
C MET A 1 -8.11 -10.31 5.98
N GLN A 2 -7.63 -9.61 4.96
CA GLN A 2 -6.34 -8.90 5.02
C GLN A 2 -6.56 -7.56 5.73
N ARG A 3 -5.83 -7.27 6.81
CA ARG A 3 -5.94 -5.99 7.52
C ARG A 3 -5.36 -4.84 6.73
N TYR A 4 -4.24 -5.07 6.05
CA TYR A 4 -3.59 -4.03 5.26
C TYR A 4 -3.96 -4.20 3.79
N ILE A 5 -4.50 -3.14 3.18
CA ILE A 5 -4.88 -3.13 1.76
C ILE A 5 -4.15 -2.03 1.01
N VAL A 6 -3.98 -2.20 -0.30
CA VAL A 6 -3.47 -1.15 -1.20
C VAL A 6 -4.64 -0.40 -1.81
N SER A 7 -4.58 0.92 -1.78
CA SER A 7 -5.52 1.81 -2.48
C SER A 7 -4.75 2.78 -3.37
N GLN A 8 -5.27 3.07 -4.56
CA GLN A 8 -4.71 4.10 -5.42
C GLN A 8 -5.26 5.46 -4.96
N PHE A 9 -4.36 6.36 -4.55
CA PHE A 9 -4.73 7.70 -4.09
C PHE A 9 -4.89 8.67 -5.26
N ASP A 10 -3.96 8.63 -6.22
CA ASP A 10 -4.01 9.44 -7.44
C ASP A 10 -3.36 8.70 -8.63
N GLY A 11 -3.16 9.40 -9.74
CA GLY A 11 -2.59 8.83 -10.96
C GLY A 11 -1.27 8.10 -10.75
N ASN A 12 -0.44 8.48 -9.76
CA ASN A 12 0.92 7.97 -9.54
C ASN A 12 1.23 7.58 -8.08
N THR A 13 0.25 7.64 -7.20
CA THR A 13 0.43 7.42 -5.76
C THR A 13 -0.45 6.27 -5.27
N PHE A 14 0.18 5.33 -4.58
CA PHE A 14 -0.47 4.23 -3.89
C PHE A 14 -0.34 4.41 -2.38
N VAL A 15 -1.35 4.00 -1.64
CA VAL A 15 -1.34 4.03 -0.18
C VAL A 15 -1.67 2.65 0.37
N VAL A 16 -0.97 2.26 1.44
CA VAL A 16 -1.31 1.08 2.24
C VAL A 16 -2.17 1.55 3.40
N ILE A 17 -3.36 0.99 3.55
CA ILE A 17 -4.36 1.36 4.57
C ILE A 17 -4.52 0.21 5.55
N ASP A 18 -4.46 0.51 6.85
CA ASP A 18 -4.89 -0.40 7.92
C ASP A 18 -6.42 -0.33 8.06
N GLN A 19 -7.12 -1.41 7.71
CA GLN A 19 -8.58 -1.50 7.79
C GLN A 19 -9.13 -1.55 9.22
N LYS A 20 -8.32 -1.96 10.20
CA LYS A 20 -8.72 -2.04 11.61
C LYS A 20 -8.68 -0.67 12.27
N GLU A 21 -7.60 0.07 12.04
CA GLU A 21 -7.39 1.39 12.61
C GLU A 21 -7.88 2.53 11.71
N GLN A 22 -8.30 2.23 10.47
CA GLN A 22 -8.80 3.18 9.48
C GLN A 22 -7.83 4.33 9.21
N ARG A 23 -6.54 4.00 9.09
CA ARG A 23 -5.47 4.98 8.89
C ARG A 23 -4.52 4.59 7.76
N GLU A 24 -3.93 5.61 7.14
CA GLU A 24 -2.85 5.45 6.18
C GLU A 24 -1.58 4.98 6.90
N PHE A 25 -1.00 3.90 6.42
CA PHE A 25 0.20 3.30 6.99
C PHE A 25 1.45 3.63 6.17
N CYS A 26 1.34 3.62 4.83
CA CYS A 26 2.45 3.93 3.93
C CYS A 26 1.95 4.61 2.67
N VAL A 27 2.74 5.54 2.13
CA VAL A 27 2.49 6.21 0.85
C VAL A 27 3.64 5.87 -0.10
N CYS A 28 3.32 5.21 -1.21
CA CYS A 28 4.23 4.88 -2.29
C CYS A 28 3.91 5.80 -3.47
N GLY A 29 4.62 6.93 -3.54
CA GLY A 29 4.59 7.86 -4.67
C GLY A 29 5.77 7.66 -5.60
N ASN A 30 5.60 8.11 -6.84
CA ASN A 30 6.49 7.99 -7.99
C ASN A 30 8.02 8.03 -7.67
N TYR A 31 8.66 6.86 -7.72
CA TYR A 31 10.10 6.67 -7.96
C TYR A 31 10.24 6.21 -9.41
N GLU A 32 10.28 7.15 -10.35
CA GLU A 32 10.51 6.94 -11.80
C GLU A 32 9.45 6.13 -12.62
N ASP A 33 8.65 5.24 -12.02
CA ASP A 33 7.59 4.45 -12.68
C ASP A 33 6.37 4.19 -11.77
N TRP A 34 5.16 4.32 -12.32
CA TRP A 34 3.89 3.94 -11.68
C TRP A 34 3.86 2.48 -11.25
N ALA A 35 4.40 1.59 -12.08
CA ALA A 35 4.41 0.16 -11.82
C ALA A 35 5.26 -0.20 -10.60
N ASP A 36 6.37 0.50 -10.39
CA ASP A 36 7.23 0.33 -9.21
C ASP A 36 6.50 0.76 -7.93
N ALA A 37 5.82 1.92 -7.97
CA ALA A 37 5.05 2.41 -6.83
C ALA A 37 3.93 1.43 -6.41
N LYS A 38 3.24 0.84 -7.40
CA LYS A 38 2.23 -0.19 -7.17
C LYS A 38 2.83 -1.46 -6.57
N GLU A 39 3.87 -2.01 -7.20
CA GLU A 39 4.51 -3.25 -6.78
C GLU A 39 5.03 -3.15 -5.34
N ARG A 40 5.62 -2.01 -4.97
CA ARG A 40 6.08 -1.74 -3.60
C ARG A 40 4.93 -1.73 -2.60
N ALA A 41 3.85 -1.01 -2.89
CA ALA A 41 2.70 -0.97 -2.01
C ALA A 41 2.10 -2.37 -1.80
N GLU A 42 2.00 -3.18 -2.86
CA GLU A 42 1.53 -4.57 -2.80
C GLU A 42 2.46 -5.44 -1.95
N LYS A 43 3.78 -5.33 -2.13
CA LYS A 43 4.77 -6.05 -1.30
C LYS A 43 4.68 -5.68 0.17
N ILE A 44 4.55 -4.39 0.49
CA ILE A 44 4.41 -3.91 1.87
C ILE A 44 3.13 -4.48 2.50
N ALA A 45 2.00 -4.37 1.80
CA ALA A 45 0.74 -4.93 2.29
C ALA A 45 0.83 -6.46 2.48
N ALA A 46 1.49 -7.18 1.58
CA ALA A 46 1.68 -8.62 1.72
C ALA A 46 2.50 -8.96 2.96
N LEU A 47 3.64 -8.29 3.19
CA LEU A 47 4.49 -8.51 4.36
C LEU A 47 3.75 -8.23 5.66
N LEU A 48 3.01 -7.12 5.75
CA LEU A 48 2.27 -6.74 6.96
C LEU A 48 1.13 -7.71 7.30
N ASN A 49 0.59 -8.42 6.32
CA ASN A 49 -0.46 -9.43 6.52
C ASN A 49 0.09 -10.85 6.78
N VAL A 50 1.41 -11.09 6.66
CA VAL A 50 2.03 -12.40 6.96
C VAL A 50 2.29 -12.56 8.47
N ASP A 51 2.51 -11.45 9.18
CA ASP A 51 2.81 -11.42 10.63
C ASP A 51 1.57 -11.19 11.53
N GLU A 52 0.34 -11.29 10.99
CA GLU A 52 -0.93 -11.26 11.75
C GLU A 52 -1.54 -12.64 11.98
#